data_AF-A0A8S8YUT4-F1
#
_entry.id   AF-A0A8S8YUT4-F1
#
_cell.length_a   1.000
_cell.length_b   1.000
_cell.length_c   1.000
_cell.angle_alpha   90.00
_cell.angle_beta   90.00
_cell.angle_gamma   90.00
#
_symmetry.space_group_name_H-M   'P 1'
#
loop_
_entity.id
_entity.type
_entity.pdbx_description
1 polymer ?
#
loop_
_entity_poly.entity_id
_entity_poly.type
_entity_poly.pdbx_seq_one_letter_code
_entity_poly.pdbx_strand_id
1 'polypeptide(L)'
;MEIFGEETWFRIGDRDTATHLTRTNMLKNGKSLSDITKWMCEKFAIETKIIPVSDHSIETRIETDKGELHLQEYWVKYRGKDTITGIEYVGSDKARPNPEA
;
A
#
# COMPACT_ATOMS: atom_id res chain seq x y z
N MET A 1 -7.28 14.14 12.85
CA MET A 1 -7.96 12.83 12.97
C MET A 1 -8.44 12.57 14.38
N GLU A 2 -7.58 12.72 15.40
CA GLU A 2 -7.97 12.53 16.81
C GLU A 2 -9.10 13.47 17.27
N ILE A 3 -9.04 14.75 16.88
CA ILE A 3 -10.13 15.74 17.13
C ILE A 3 -11.45 15.33 16.47
N PHE A 4 -11.40 14.52 15.41
CA PHE A 4 -12.58 14.02 14.70
C PHE A 4 -13.07 12.65 15.21
N GLY A 5 -12.45 12.08 16.26
CA GLY A 5 -12.84 10.79 16.84
C GLY A 5 -12.41 9.56 16.02
N GLU A 6 -11.56 9.77 15.00
CA GLU A 6 -11.08 8.70 14.13
C GLU A 6 -9.92 7.93 14.80
N GLU A 7 -9.84 6.63 14.53
CA GLU A 7 -8.73 5.79 15.03
C GLU A 7 -7.37 6.28 14.47
N THR A 8 -6.44 6.66 15.35
CA THR A 8 -5.14 7.25 14.97
C THR A 8 -3.96 6.27 15.07
N TRP A 9 -4.21 4.97 14.97
CA TRP A 9 -3.13 3.96 15.04
C TRP A 9 -2.16 4.04 13.85
N PHE A 10 -2.57 4.66 12.74
CA PHE A 10 -1.70 5.00 11.61
C PHE A 10 -1.45 6.50 11.58
N ARG A 11 -0.19 6.91 11.82
CA ARG A 11 0.22 8.32 11.79
C ARG A 11 0.76 8.67 10.41
N ILE A 12 0.13 9.65 9.77
CA ILE A 12 0.53 10.17 8.48
C ILE A 12 0.86 11.67 8.60
N GLY A 13 2.00 12.08 8.06
CA GLY A 13 2.39 13.50 8.00
C GLY A 13 1.83 14.21 6.77
N ASP A 14 1.84 15.54 6.77
CA ASP A 14 1.25 16.34 5.67
C ASP A 14 1.90 16.04 4.30
N ARG A 15 3.23 15.92 4.25
CA ARG A 15 3.96 15.60 3.02
C ARG A 15 3.66 14.19 2.50
N ASP A 16 3.51 13.23 3.39
CA ASP A 16 3.16 11.86 3.03
C ASP A 16 1.70 11.79 2.54
N THR A 17 0.81 12.51 3.22
CA THR A 17 -0.59 12.68 2.81
C THR A 17 -0.69 13.27 1.40
N ALA A 18 0.11 14.30 1.09
CA ALA A 18 0.14 14.89 -0.25
C ALA A 18 0.53 13.86 -1.32
N THR A 19 1.55 13.05 -1.06
CA THR A 19 2.00 11.97 -1.96
C THR A 19 0.88 10.96 -2.22
N HIS A 20 0.20 10.52 -1.17
CA HIS A 20 -0.92 9.58 -1.28
C HIS A 20 -2.14 10.16 -2.00
N LEU A 21 -2.47 11.44 -1.76
CA LEU A 21 -3.56 12.11 -2.48
C LEU A 21 -3.25 12.23 -3.96
N THR A 22 -2.03 12.65 -4.31
CA THR A 22 -1.60 12.77 -5.71
C THR A 22 -1.66 11.42 -6.43
N ARG A 23 -1.11 10.35 -5.82
CA ARG A 23 -1.19 8.99 -6.36
C ARG A 23 -2.64 8.55 -6.57
N THR A 24 -3.49 8.73 -5.56
CA THR A 24 -4.91 8.33 -5.62
C THR A 24 -5.65 9.08 -6.72
N ASN A 25 -5.39 10.38 -6.87
CA ASN A 25 -5.98 11.19 -7.93
C ASN A 25 -5.53 10.70 -9.32
N MET A 26 -4.23 10.41 -9.50
CA MET A 26 -3.72 9.91 -10.79
C MET A 26 -4.30 8.54 -11.15
N LEU A 27 -4.42 7.62 -10.18
CA LEU A 27 -5.06 6.31 -10.37
C LEU A 27 -6.52 6.48 -10.82
N LYS A 28 -7.28 7.36 -10.15
CA LYS A 28 -8.67 7.68 -10.53
C LYS A 28 -8.81 8.26 -11.93
N ASN A 29 -7.76 8.92 -12.43
CA ASN A 29 -7.68 9.45 -13.79
C ASN A 29 -7.08 8.44 -14.79
N GLY A 30 -7.01 7.16 -14.44
CA GLY A 30 -6.63 6.07 -15.35
C GLY A 30 -5.14 5.86 -15.56
N LYS A 31 -4.28 6.51 -14.76
CA LYS A 31 -2.84 6.21 -14.76
C LYS A 31 -2.57 4.88 -14.06
N SER A 32 -1.62 4.10 -14.58
CA SER A 32 -1.14 2.89 -13.91
C SER A 32 -0.25 3.24 -12.70
N LEU A 33 -0.03 2.29 -11.78
CA LEU A 33 0.87 2.51 -10.65
C LEU A 33 2.30 2.76 -11.14
N SER A 34 2.70 2.12 -12.23
CA SER A 34 4.03 2.24 -12.82
C SER A 34 4.27 3.59 -13.47
N ASP A 35 3.27 4.13 -14.19
CA ASP A 35 3.31 5.51 -14.70
C ASP A 35 3.48 6.51 -13.55
N ILE A 36 2.74 6.29 -12.46
CA ILE A 36 2.79 7.17 -11.29
C ILE A 36 4.14 7.08 -10.58
N THR A 37 4.67 5.87 -10.36
CA THR A 37 5.98 5.67 -9.73
C THR A 37 7.09 6.33 -10.56
N LYS A 38 7.06 6.17 -11.89
CA LYS A 38 8.01 6.84 -12.79
C LYS A 38 7.93 8.37 -12.66
N TRP A 39 6.71 8.92 -12.72
CA TRP A 39 6.49 10.35 -12.54
C TRP A 39 6.96 10.85 -11.17
N MET A 40 6.73 10.09 -10.10
CA MET A 40 7.20 10.45 -8.75
C MET A 40 8.73 10.42 -8.66
N CYS A 41 9.39 9.45 -9.28
CA CYS A 41 10.86 9.39 -9.34
C CYS A 41 11.42 10.65 -10.02
N GLU A 42 10.82 11.09 -11.13
CA GLU A 42 11.19 12.35 -11.80
C GLU A 42 11.01 13.57 -10.88
N LYS A 43 9.90 13.65 -10.13
CA LYS A 43 9.64 14.77 -9.20
C LYS A 43 10.54 14.79 -7.97
N PHE A 44 10.98 13.62 -7.51
CA PHE A 44 11.88 13.49 -6.38
C PHE A 44 13.36 13.39 -6.77
N ALA A 45 13.69 13.54 -8.06
CA ALA A 45 15.05 13.40 -8.59
C ALA A 45 15.70 12.05 -8.20
N ILE A 46 14.93 10.97 -8.27
CA ILE A 46 15.41 9.61 -8.05
C ILE A 46 15.91 9.05 -9.38
N GLU A 47 17.21 8.78 -9.47
CA GLU A 47 17.85 8.25 -10.69
C GLU A 47 17.62 6.74 -10.87
N THR A 48 17.48 6.00 -9.77
CA THR A 48 17.26 4.56 -9.79
C THR A 48 15.89 4.23 -10.37
N LYS A 49 15.83 3.23 -11.27
CA LYS A 49 14.57 2.72 -11.80
C LYS A 49 13.81 1.94 -10.73
N ILE A 50 12.74 2.51 -10.20
CA ILE A 50 11.82 1.86 -9.26
C ILE A 50 10.60 1.35 -10.03
N ILE A 51 10.35 0.04 -9.96
CA ILE A 51 9.29 -0.63 -10.71
C ILE A 51 8.40 -1.36 -9.71
N PRO A 52 7.10 -1.04 -9.62
CA PRO A 52 6.15 -1.86 -8.87
C PRO A 52 6.11 -3.27 -9.47
N VAL A 53 6.01 -4.29 -8.61
CA VAL A 53 5.93 -5.69 -9.07
C VAL A 53 4.76 -5.94 -10.05
N SER A 54 3.67 -5.19 -9.89
CA SER A 54 2.44 -5.30 -10.69
C SER A 54 1.68 -3.97 -10.64
N ASP A 55 0.95 -3.66 -11.71
CA ASP A 55 -0.05 -2.56 -11.73
C ASP A 55 -1.41 -2.98 -11.16
N HIS A 56 -1.63 -4.29 -10.96
CA HIS A 56 -2.82 -4.82 -10.30
C HIS A 56 -2.71 -4.72 -8.78
N SER A 57 -3.84 -4.52 -8.10
CA SER A 57 -3.90 -4.51 -6.64
C SER A 57 -3.59 -5.89 -6.08
N ILE A 58 -2.59 -5.96 -5.21
CA ILE A 58 -2.26 -7.15 -4.43
C ILE A 58 -2.07 -6.70 -2.98
N GLU A 59 -2.80 -7.33 -2.07
CA GLU A 59 -2.71 -7.05 -0.64
C GLU A 59 -2.22 -8.29 0.10
N THR A 60 -1.34 -8.10 1.08
CA THR A 60 -0.98 -9.16 2.03
C THR A 60 -1.90 -9.10 3.23
N ARG A 61 -2.61 -10.19 3.48
CA ARG A 61 -3.49 -10.37 4.64
C ARG A 61 -2.97 -11.49 5.52
N ILE A 62 -3.05 -11.25 6.82
CA ILE A 62 -2.56 -12.13 7.87
C ILE A 62 -3.77 -12.81 8.50
N GLU A 63 -3.82 -14.13 8.41
CA GLU A 63 -4.78 -14.92 9.14
C GLU A 63 -4.25 -15.16 10.55
N THR A 64 -5.08 -14.87 11.55
CA THR A 64 -4.72 -15.05 12.96
C THR A 64 -5.77 -15.88 13.69
N ASP A 65 -5.45 -16.30 14.92
CA ASP A 65 -6.39 -16.92 15.86
C ASP A 65 -7.62 -16.04 16.19
N LYS A 66 -7.58 -14.75 15.84
CA LYS A 66 -8.65 -13.77 16.10
C LYS A 66 -9.34 -13.28 14.82
N GLY A 67 -8.98 -13.83 13.67
CA GLY A 67 -9.51 -13.43 12.36
C GLY A 67 -8.45 -12.89 11.42
N GLU A 68 -8.90 -12.44 10.25
CA GLU A 68 -8.07 -11.89 9.19
C GLU A 68 -7.79 -10.41 9.40
N LEU A 69 -6.55 -9.98 9.17
CA LEU A 69 -6.10 -8.60 9.32
C LEU A 69 -5.29 -8.17 8.09
N HIS A 70 -5.41 -6.91 7.67
CA HIS A 70 -4.46 -6.35 6.72
C HIS A 70 -3.06 -6.30 7.37
N LEU A 71 -1.98 -6.53 6.61
CA LEU A 71 -0.61 -6.61 7.15
C LEU A 71 -0.24 -5.41 8.05
N GLN A 72 -0.63 -4.19 7.65
CA GLN A 72 -0.36 -2.99 8.45
C GLN A 72 -1.16 -2.95 9.76
N GLU A 73 -2.38 -3.48 9.80
CA GLU A 73 -3.15 -3.57 11.04
C GLU A 73 -2.49 -4.55 12.00
N TYR A 74 -2.15 -5.75 11.52
CA TYR A 74 -1.44 -6.76 12.30
C TYR A 74 -0.16 -6.18 12.92
N TRP A 75 0.67 -5.53 12.11
CA TRP A 75 1.98 -5.07 12.56
C TRP A 75 1.94 -3.76 13.37
N VAL A 76 1.11 -2.79 12.96
CA VAL A 76 1.10 -1.45 13.57
C VAL A 76 0.07 -1.35 14.70
N LYS A 77 -1.19 -1.74 14.44
CA LYS A 77 -2.29 -1.66 15.41
C LYS A 77 -2.12 -2.73 16.50
N TYR A 78 -1.93 -3.99 16.11
CA TYR A 78 -1.85 -5.13 17.01
C TYR A 78 -0.42 -5.51 17.43
N ARG A 79 0.59 -4.78 16.93
CA ARG A 79 2.02 -4.93 17.30
C ARG A 79 2.57 -6.34 17.06
N GLY A 80 2.02 -7.08 16.10
CA GLY A 80 2.45 -8.42 15.74
C GLY A 80 2.29 -9.45 16.86
N LYS A 81 1.32 -9.25 17.77
CA LYS A 81 1.14 -10.12 18.95
C LYS A 81 0.20 -11.30 18.72
N ASP A 82 -0.71 -11.19 17.77
CA ASP A 82 -1.68 -12.25 17.48
C ASP A 82 -0.98 -13.42 16.77
N THR A 83 -1.48 -14.64 17.00
CA THR A 83 -0.82 -15.85 16.50
C THR A 83 -1.18 -16.02 15.04
N ILE A 84 -0.18 -16.06 14.16
CA ILE A 84 -0.38 -16.25 12.72
C ILE A 84 -0.75 -17.71 12.46
N THR A 85 -1.85 -17.93 11.75
CA THR A 85 -2.28 -19.25 11.26
C THR A 85 -2.09 -19.40 9.76
N GLY A 86 -1.96 -18.30 9.02
CA GLY A 86 -1.83 -18.29 7.56
C GLY A 86 -1.53 -16.91 7.00
N ILE A 87 -1.24 -16.87 5.69
CA ILE A 87 -1.01 -15.64 4.93
C ILE A 87 -1.75 -15.78 3.60
N GLU A 88 -2.57 -14.79 3.27
CA GLU A 88 -3.28 -14.71 2.00
C GLU A 88 -2.79 -13.50 1.18
N TYR A 89 -2.65 -13.71 -0.13
CA TYR A 89 -2.31 -12.66 -1.09
C TYR A 89 -3.52 -12.32 -1.96
N VAL A 90 -4.38 -11.43 -1.45
CA VAL A 90 -5.64 -11.07 -2.09
C VAL A 90 -5.36 -10.34 -3.41
N GLY A 91 -5.95 -10.84 -4.51
CA GLY A 91 -5.81 -10.29 -5.87
C GLY A 91 -4.60 -10.82 -6.67
N SER A 92 -3.74 -11.63 -6.04
CA SER A 92 -2.55 -12.21 -6.70
C SER A 92 -2.89 -13.17 -7.84
N ASP A 93 -4.03 -13.86 -7.77
CA ASP A 93 -4.53 -14.81 -8.76
C ASP A 93 -4.77 -14.19 -10.15
N LYS A 94 -5.12 -12.91 -10.17
CA LYS A 94 -5.40 -12.14 -11.40
C LYS A 94 -4.30 -11.15 -11.76
N ALA A 95 -3.32 -10.98 -10.88
CA ALA A 95 -2.23 -10.06 -11.11
C ALA A 95 -1.30 -10.56 -12.22
N ARG A 96 -0.67 -9.61 -12.90
CA ARG A 96 0.40 -9.87 -13.85
C ARG A 96 1.63 -9.07 -13.44
N PRO A 97 2.83 -9.66 -13.56
CA PRO A 97 4.06 -8.93 -13.31
C PRO A 97 4.15 -7.75 -14.28
N ASN A 98 4.73 -6.65 -13.82
CA ASN A 98 5.06 -5.55 -14.71
C ASN A 98 6.09 -6.06 -15.75
N PRO A 99 5.86 -5.88 -17.06
CA PRO A 99 6.80 -6.30 -18.11
C PRO A 99 8.20 -5.69 -18.00
N GLU A 100 8.33 -4.56 -17.30
CA GLU A 100 9.60 -3.88 -17.08
C GLU A 100 10.38 -4.34 -15.85
N ALA A 101 9.77 -5.16 -14.98
CA ALA A 101 10.34 -5.65 -13.72
C ALA A 101 11.46 -6.68 -13.90
#